data_AF-A0A938M0V1-F1
#
_entry.id   AF-A0A938M0V1-F1
#
_cell.length_a   1.000
_cell.length_b   1.000
_cell.length_c   1.000
_cell.angle_alpha   90.00
_cell.angle_beta   90.00
_cell.angle_gamma   90.00
#
_symmetry.space_group_name_H-M   'P 1'
#
loop_
_entity.id
_entity.type
_entity.pdbx_description
1 polymer ?
#
loop_
_entity_poly.entity_id
_entity_poly.type
_entity_poly.pdbx_seq_one_letter_code
_entity_poly.pdbx_strand_id
1 'polypeptide(L)'
;EPMLKELEDKLRQNHAAWTEDRLWDAFAQVTPAKVKGRSQAGRFADLVALVRFALEQQPVLKPFADSVHERFNEWLMDKAQAGITFSPDQLAWLNLIRGHIATSCSIETDDFDYAPFAQQGGLGRAHQLFGNDLPQLLEELNDVLVA
;
A
#
# COMPACT_ATOMS: atom_id res chain seq x y z
N GLU A 1 -0.66 11.34 -1.39
CA GLU A 1 0.78 11.37 -1.79
C GLU A 1 1.60 12.64 -1.50
N PRO A 2 1.10 13.90 -1.55
CA PRO A 2 1.97 15.08 -1.51
C PRO A 2 2.74 15.26 -0.19
N MET A 3 2.15 14.86 0.95
CA MET A 3 2.79 14.94 2.26
C MET A 3 4.02 14.04 2.41
N LEU A 4 4.02 12.85 1.80
CA LEU A 4 5.17 11.95 1.85
C LEU A 4 6.34 12.47 1.00
N LYS A 5 6.05 13.10 -0.15
CA LYS A 5 7.07 13.78 -0.97
C LYS A 5 7.67 14.96 -0.20
N GLU A 6 6.82 15.75 0.44
CA GLU A 6 7.27 16.86 1.28
C GLU A 6 8.14 16.38 2.45
N LEU A 7 7.80 15.26 3.08
CA LEU A 7 8.62 14.65 4.13
C LEU A 7 9.98 14.21 3.59
N GLU A 8 10.01 13.53 2.44
CA GLU A 8 11.26 13.12 1.79
C GLU A 8 12.15 14.33 1.49
N ASP A 9 11.57 15.38 0.92
CA ASP A 9 12.28 16.62 0.62
C ASP A 9 12.85 17.28 1.88
N LYS A 10 12.06 17.36 2.95
CA LYS A 10 12.50 17.91 4.25
C LYS A 10 13.64 17.10 4.87
N LEU A 11 13.58 15.76 4.80
CA LEU A 11 14.65 14.89 5.29
C LEU A 11 15.96 15.17 4.54
N ARG A 12 15.90 15.23 3.21
CA ARG A 12 17.07 15.51 2.36
C ARG A 12 17.63 16.91 2.55
N GLN A 13 16.77 17.91 2.75
CA GLN A 13 17.19 19.29 3.04
C GLN A 13 17.95 19.39 4.37
N ASN A 14 17.54 18.64 5.38
CA ASN A 14 18.24 18.64 6.67
C ASN A 14 19.58 17.89 6.60
N HIS A 15 19.62 16.74 5.93
CA HIS A 15 20.86 16.01 5.71
C HIS A 15 20.78 15.12 4.47
N ALA A 16 21.69 15.32 3.50
CA ALA A 16 21.68 14.61 2.22
C ALA A 16 21.79 13.08 2.35
N ALA A 17 22.28 12.56 3.47
CA ALA A 17 22.34 11.12 3.74
C ALA A 17 21.03 10.52 4.26
N TRP A 18 20.01 11.32 4.57
CA TRP A 18 18.72 10.82 5.05
C TRP A 18 17.83 10.42 3.88
N THR A 19 18.36 9.51 3.07
CA THR A 19 17.59 8.78 2.08
C THR A 19 16.87 7.64 2.77
N GLU A 20 15.75 7.24 2.20
CA GLU A 20 14.96 6.10 2.66
C GLU A 20 15.83 4.85 2.88
N ASP A 21 16.67 4.50 1.91
CA ASP A 21 17.58 3.36 1.98
C ASP A 21 18.53 3.45 3.20
N ARG A 22 19.13 4.62 3.43
CA ARG A 22 20.08 4.81 4.53
C ARG A 22 19.40 4.79 5.90
N LEU A 23 18.18 5.31 5.99
CA LEU A 23 17.38 5.25 7.20
C LEU A 23 17.00 3.79 7.52
N TRP A 24 16.62 3.02 6.50
CA TRP A 24 16.35 1.59 6.65
C TRP A 24 17.57 0.82 7.15
N ASP A 25 18.71 1.01 6.49
CA ASP A 25 19.96 0.35 6.86
C ASP A 25 20.40 0.70 8.28
N ALA A 26 20.22 1.96 8.69
CA ALA A 26 20.50 2.39 10.06
C ALA A 26 19.61 1.66 11.08
N PHE A 27 18.31 1.55 10.84
CA PHE A 27 17.42 0.77 11.72
C PHE A 27 17.78 -0.72 11.75
N ALA A 28 18.17 -1.29 10.60
CA ALA A 28 18.62 -2.68 10.52
C ALA A 28 19.89 -2.92 11.35
N GLN A 29 20.79 -1.94 11.45
CA GLN A 29 21.99 -2.03 12.27
C GLN A 29 21.71 -1.86 13.76
N VAL A 30 20.85 -0.91 14.14
CA VAL A 30 20.57 -0.59 15.55
C VAL A 30 19.59 -1.58 16.19
N THR A 31 18.63 -2.09 15.42
CA THR A 31 17.56 -2.98 15.91
C THR A 31 17.32 -4.19 15.01
N PRO A 32 18.34 -5.02 14.73
CA PRO A 32 18.26 -6.08 13.72
C PRO A 32 17.12 -7.09 13.97
N ALA A 33 16.78 -7.38 15.22
CA ALA A 33 15.69 -8.30 15.56
C ALA A 33 14.29 -7.79 15.18
N LYS A 34 14.14 -6.49 14.94
CA LYS A 34 12.86 -5.82 14.61
C LYS A 34 12.78 -5.36 13.15
N VAL A 35 13.76 -5.69 12.32
CA VAL A 35 13.79 -5.29 10.91
C VAL A 35 13.76 -6.53 10.03
N LYS A 36 12.76 -6.60 9.15
CA LYS A 36 12.72 -7.62 8.09
C LYS A 36 13.52 -7.13 6.87
N GLY A 37 14.08 -8.07 6.12
CA GLY A 37 14.80 -7.78 4.88
C GLY A 37 13.92 -7.05 3.88
N ARG A 38 14.53 -6.23 3.02
CA ARG A 38 13.84 -5.43 2.02
C ARG A 38 13.87 -6.14 0.67
N SER A 39 12.68 -6.39 0.09
CA SER A 39 12.54 -7.10 -1.19
C SER A 39 12.89 -6.22 -2.40
N GLN A 40 12.68 -4.90 -2.31
CA GLN A 40 13.07 -3.93 -3.33
C GLN A 40 13.37 -2.56 -2.72
N ALA A 41 14.56 -2.02 -3.01
CA ALA A 41 14.97 -0.70 -2.54
C ALA A 41 14.25 0.44 -3.29
N GLY A 42 14.16 1.63 -2.67
CA GLY A 42 13.61 2.86 -3.22
C GLY A 42 12.09 2.94 -3.44
N ARG A 43 11.25 2.20 -2.71
CA ARG A 43 9.79 2.39 -2.81
C ARG A 43 9.36 3.57 -1.94
N PHE A 44 8.84 4.62 -2.57
CA PHE A 44 8.25 5.76 -1.86
C PHE A 44 7.29 5.39 -0.71
N ALA A 45 6.51 4.31 -0.88
CA ALA A 45 5.61 3.80 0.16
C ALA A 45 6.30 3.23 1.41
N ASP A 46 7.54 2.78 1.32
CA ASP A 46 8.32 2.27 2.45
C ASP A 46 8.75 3.41 3.41
N LEU A 47 8.69 4.69 2.99
CA LEU A 47 8.76 5.83 3.92
C LEU A 47 7.63 5.78 4.96
N VAL A 48 6.45 5.29 4.60
CA VAL A 48 5.35 5.09 5.56
C VAL A 48 5.76 4.08 6.63
N ALA A 49 6.39 2.97 6.23
CA ALA A 49 6.87 1.96 7.16
C ALA A 49 7.97 2.51 8.09
N LEU A 50 8.91 3.30 7.55
CA LEU A 50 9.94 3.96 8.36
C LEU A 50 9.33 4.91 9.40
N VAL A 51 8.39 5.76 8.99
CA VAL A 51 7.73 6.71 9.90
C VAL A 51 6.94 5.98 10.98
N ARG A 52 6.11 4.99 10.62
CA ARG A 52 5.33 4.21 11.59
C ARG A 52 6.23 3.48 12.58
N PHE A 53 7.35 2.93 12.13
CA PHE A 53 8.31 2.26 13.01
C PHE A 53 9.00 3.24 13.96
N ALA A 54 9.44 4.39 13.44
CA ALA A 54 10.08 5.43 14.24
C ALA A 54 9.14 6.05 15.29
N LEU A 55 7.83 6.10 14.99
CA LEU A 55 6.78 6.54 15.91
C LEU A 55 6.26 5.43 16.84
N GLU A 56 6.89 4.24 16.83
CA GLU A 56 6.49 3.07 17.62
C GLU A 56 5.06 2.58 17.36
N GLN A 57 4.47 2.96 16.22
CA GLN A 57 3.13 2.54 15.80
C GLN A 57 3.13 1.13 15.20
N GLN A 58 4.29 0.62 14.83
CA GLN A 58 4.47 -0.77 14.42
C GLN A 58 5.71 -1.39 15.08
N PRO A 59 5.63 -2.63 15.57
CA PRO A 59 6.72 -3.25 16.34
C PRO A 59 7.87 -3.75 15.45
N VAL A 60 7.61 -3.94 14.16
CA VAL A 60 8.55 -4.50 13.19
C VAL A 60 8.57 -3.61 11.95
N LEU A 61 9.77 -3.23 11.51
CA LEU A 61 9.99 -2.58 10.22
C LEU A 61 10.02 -3.63 9.12
N LYS A 62 9.08 -3.57 8.20
CA LYS A 62 8.98 -4.44 7.02
C LYS A 62 8.43 -3.65 5.83
N PRO A 63 8.67 -4.09 4.58
CA PRO A 63 8.16 -3.37 3.42
C PRO A 63 6.67 -3.07 3.53
N PHE A 64 6.26 -1.86 3.14
CA PHE A 64 4.87 -1.44 3.22
C PHE A 64 3.96 -2.36 2.40
N ALA A 65 4.44 -2.79 1.23
CA ALA A 65 3.75 -3.73 0.37
C ALA A 65 3.45 -5.08 1.05
N ASP A 66 4.32 -5.55 1.94
CA ASP A 66 4.10 -6.79 2.69
C ASP A 66 2.96 -6.60 3.70
N SER A 67 2.92 -5.46 4.39
CA SER A 67 1.83 -5.10 5.31
C SER A 67 0.49 -4.99 4.59
N VAL A 68 0.47 -4.33 3.42
CA VAL A 68 -0.72 -4.23 2.56
C VAL A 68 -1.18 -5.62 2.11
N HIS A 69 -0.25 -6.52 1.74
CA HIS A 69 -0.61 -7.87 1.33
C HIS A 69 -1.21 -8.70 2.49
N GLU A 70 -0.62 -8.64 3.68
CA GLU A 70 -1.15 -9.32 4.86
C GLU A 70 -2.58 -8.85 5.17
N ARG A 71 -2.81 -7.54 5.24
CA ARG A 71 -4.14 -6.96 5.51
C ARG A 71 -5.16 -7.28 4.44
N PHE A 72 -4.73 -7.32 3.18
CA PHE A 72 -5.62 -7.71 2.09
C PHE A 72 -6.08 -9.16 2.21
N ASN A 73 -5.19 -10.06 2.62
CA ASN A 73 -5.55 -11.46 2.86
C ASN A 73 -6.50 -11.59 4.06
N GLU A 74 -6.25 -10.86 5.15
CA GLU A 74 -7.15 -10.78 6.32
C GLU A 74 -8.52 -10.25 5.91
N TRP A 75 -8.57 -9.16 5.16
CA TRP A 75 -9.81 -8.57 4.64
C TRP A 75 -10.59 -9.56 3.75
N LEU A 76 -9.91 -10.29 2.86
CA LEU A 76 -10.55 -11.34 2.06
C LEU A 76 -11.13 -12.46 2.93
N MET A 77 -10.42 -12.85 3.99
CA MET A 77 -10.90 -13.85 4.94
C MET A 77 -12.14 -13.35 5.70
N ASP A 78 -12.16 -12.09 6.14
CA ASP A 78 -13.30 -11.48 6.82
C ASP A 78 -14.52 -11.39 5.90
N LYS A 79 -14.34 -10.99 4.64
CA LYS A 79 -15.41 -11.01 3.62
C LYS A 79 -15.97 -12.41 3.43
N ALA A 80 -15.10 -13.42 3.32
CA ALA A 80 -15.53 -14.81 3.19
C ALA A 80 -16.30 -15.32 4.42
N GLN A 81 -15.86 -14.96 5.63
CA GLN A 81 -16.57 -15.29 6.88
C GLN A 81 -17.94 -14.60 6.95
N ALA A 82 -18.07 -13.40 6.40
CA ALA A 82 -19.34 -12.68 6.26
C ALA A 82 -20.24 -13.22 5.13
N GLY A 83 -19.81 -14.28 4.42
CA GLY A 83 -20.57 -14.87 3.31
C GLY A 83 -20.46 -14.12 1.98
N ILE A 84 -19.54 -13.16 1.87
CA ILE A 84 -19.27 -12.42 0.64
C ILE A 84 -18.22 -13.17 -0.17
N THR A 85 -18.57 -13.57 -1.39
CA THR A 85 -17.67 -14.27 -2.32
C THR A 85 -17.44 -13.45 -3.57
N PHE A 86 -16.18 -13.26 -3.93
CA PHE A 86 -15.79 -12.57 -5.16
C PHE A 86 -15.60 -13.56 -6.31
N SER A 87 -16.04 -13.17 -7.51
CA SER A 87 -15.75 -13.93 -8.73
C SER A 87 -14.24 -13.90 -9.07
N PRO A 88 -13.75 -14.81 -9.93
CA PRO A 88 -12.35 -14.78 -10.38
C PRO A 88 -11.94 -13.42 -10.97
N ASP A 89 -12.83 -12.78 -11.74
CA ASP A 89 -12.57 -11.47 -12.33
C ASP A 89 -12.52 -10.35 -11.27
N GLN A 90 -13.42 -10.39 -10.29
CA GLN A 90 -13.41 -9.45 -9.16
C GLN A 90 -12.13 -9.61 -8.33
N LEU A 91 -11.70 -10.84 -8.03
CA LEU A 91 -10.46 -11.11 -7.31
C LEU A 91 -9.24 -10.63 -8.09
N ALA A 92 -9.20 -10.82 -9.41
CA ALA A 92 -8.12 -10.30 -10.24
C ALA A 92 -8.03 -8.78 -10.15
N TRP A 93 -9.17 -8.08 -10.20
CA TRP A 93 -9.24 -6.63 -10.04
C TRP A 93 -8.84 -6.15 -8.64
N LEU A 94 -9.34 -6.80 -7.59
CA LEU A 94 -8.95 -6.51 -6.21
C LEU A 94 -7.43 -6.66 -6.00
N ASN A 95 -6.80 -7.65 -6.65
CA ASN A 95 -5.35 -7.83 -6.61
C ASN A 95 -4.58 -6.67 -7.31
N LEU A 96 -5.11 -6.13 -8.40
CA LEU A 96 -4.55 -4.95 -9.07
C LEU A 96 -4.68 -3.71 -8.17
N ILE A 97 -5.85 -3.50 -7.57
CA ILE A 97 -6.12 -2.41 -6.63
C ILE A 97 -5.15 -2.47 -5.44
N ARG A 98 -5.04 -3.64 -4.80
CA ARG A 98 -4.05 -3.88 -3.73
C ARG A 98 -2.62 -3.55 -4.18
N GLY A 99 -2.23 -3.98 -5.39
CA GLY A 99 -0.90 -3.72 -5.94
C GLY A 99 -0.62 -2.22 -6.14
N HIS A 100 -1.63 -1.47 -6.59
CA HIS A 100 -1.56 -0.03 -6.71
C HIS A 100 -1.42 0.64 -5.33
N ILE A 101 -2.30 0.30 -4.36
CA ILE A 101 -2.23 0.84 -2.99
C ILE A 101 -0.88 0.51 -2.31
N ALA A 102 -0.33 -0.67 -2.53
CA ALA A 102 0.99 -1.06 -2.02
C ALA A 102 2.14 -0.16 -2.53
N THR A 103 1.92 0.60 -3.60
CA THR A 103 2.92 1.49 -4.20
C THR A 103 2.59 2.98 -3.99
N SER A 104 1.31 3.35 -4.12
CA SER A 104 0.84 4.74 -4.08
C SER A 104 0.26 5.16 -2.72
N CYS A 105 0.04 4.20 -1.81
CA CYS A 105 -0.62 4.35 -0.50
C CYS A 105 -2.11 4.73 -0.56
N SER A 106 -2.72 4.82 -1.73
CA SER A 106 -4.15 5.02 -1.94
C SER A 106 -4.51 4.63 -3.37
N ILE A 107 -5.81 4.54 -3.67
CA ILE A 107 -6.35 4.50 -5.03
C ILE A 107 -7.53 5.47 -5.11
N GLU A 108 -7.62 6.21 -6.21
CA GLU A 108 -8.71 7.11 -6.55
C GLU A 108 -9.36 6.69 -7.88
N THR A 109 -10.53 7.23 -8.17
CA THR A 109 -11.26 6.92 -9.42
C THR A 109 -10.45 7.25 -10.68
N ASP A 110 -9.64 8.31 -10.62
CA ASP A 110 -8.81 8.76 -11.75
C ASP A 110 -7.64 7.79 -12.03
N ASP A 111 -7.23 6.97 -11.05
CA ASP A 111 -6.16 5.97 -11.25
C ASP A 111 -6.58 4.90 -12.27
N PHE A 112 -7.88 4.72 -12.49
CA PHE A 112 -8.41 3.75 -13.44
C PHE A 112 -8.16 4.15 -14.91
N ASP A 113 -7.78 5.40 -15.17
CA ASP A 113 -7.40 5.91 -16.50
C ASP A 113 -5.95 5.55 -16.87
N TYR A 114 -5.18 4.99 -15.92
CA TYR A 114 -3.79 4.61 -16.12
C TYR A 114 -3.58 3.10 -16.10
N ALA A 115 -2.42 2.65 -16.60
CA ALA A 115 -2.04 1.25 -16.54
C ALA A 115 -1.81 0.80 -15.08
N PRO A 116 -2.17 -0.44 -14.71
CA PRO A 116 -2.70 -1.49 -15.58
C PRO A 116 -4.22 -1.42 -15.80
N PHE A 117 -4.95 -0.59 -15.07
CA PHE A 117 -6.42 -0.57 -15.09
C PHE A 117 -7.00 -0.21 -16.44
N ALA A 118 -6.49 0.83 -17.10
CA ALA A 118 -6.93 1.24 -18.44
C ALA A 118 -6.79 0.11 -19.47
N GLN A 119 -5.76 -0.73 -19.34
CA GLN A 119 -5.52 -1.89 -20.21
C GLN A 119 -6.51 -3.04 -19.95
N GLN A 120 -7.15 -3.03 -18.78
CA GLN A 120 -8.17 -4.00 -18.37
C GLN A 120 -9.61 -3.45 -18.54
N GLY A 121 -9.78 -2.31 -19.23
CA GLY A 121 -11.08 -1.68 -19.46
C GLY A 121 -11.43 -0.54 -18.50
N GLY A 122 -10.49 -0.14 -17.64
CA GLY A 122 -10.56 1.06 -16.81
C GLY A 122 -11.78 1.11 -15.88
N LEU A 123 -12.22 2.33 -15.58
CA LEU A 123 -13.33 2.57 -14.65
C LEU A 123 -14.62 1.88 -15.08
N GLY A 124 -14.86 1.82 -16.39
CA GLY A 124 -16.03 1.14 -16.95
C GLY A 124 -16.07 -0.36 -16.60
N ARG A 125 -14.92 -1.06 -16.68
CA ARG A 125 -14.84 -2.46 -16.26
C ARG A 125 -14.99 -2.61 -14.75
N ALA A 126 -14.42 -1.70 -13.96
CA ALA A 126 -14.59 -1.72 -12.51
C ALA A 126 -16.08 -1.61 -12.11
N HIS A 127 -16.83 -0.68 -12.73
CA HIS A 127 -18.28 -0.58 -12.49
C HIS A 127 -19.06 -1.81 -12.98
N GLN A 128 -18.66 -2.46 -14.06
CA GLN A 128 -19.30 -3.72 -14.48
C GLN A 128 -19.12 -4.84 -13.44
N LEU A 129 -17.97 -4.86 -12.75
CA LEU A 129 -17.63 -5.89 -11.78
C LEU A 129 -18.22 -5.63 -10.39
N PHE A 130 -18.22 -4.39 -9.93
CA PHE A 130 -18.59 -4.02 -8.56
C PHE A 130 -19.86 -3.16 -8.46
N GLY A 131 -20.40 -2.70 -9.59
CA GLY A 131 -21.65 -1.96 -9.64
C GLY A 131 -21.63 -0.65 -8.85
N ASN A 132 -22.68 -0.45 -8.06
CA ASN A 132 -22.86 0.73 -7.21
C ASN A 132 -22.00 0.68 -5.94
N ASP A 133 -21.47 -0.49 -5.58
CA ASP A 133 -20.68 -0.68 -4.37
C ASP A 133 -19.21 -0.27 -4.56
N LEU A 134 -18.79 0.01 -5.80
CA LEU A 134 -17.41 0.36 -6.14
C LEU A 134 -16.85 1.52 -5.27
N PRO A 135 -17.54 2.66 -5.08
CA PRO A 135 -16.98 3.76 -4.28
C PRO A 135 -16.74 3.35 -2.83
N GLN A 136 -17.69 2.65 -2.21
CA GLN A 136 -17.58 2.19 -0.83
C GLN A 136 -16.47 1.12 -0.69
N LEU A 137 -16.34 0.25 -1.69
CA LEU A 137 -15.27 -0.74 -1.73
C LEU A 137 -13.88 -0.07 -1.79
N LEU A 138 -13.71 0.98 -2.59
CA LEU A 138 -12.44 1.70 -2.68
C LEU A 138 -12.11 2.44 -1.38
N GLU A 139 -13.09 3.08 -0.75
CA GLU A 139 -12.92 3.70 0.57
C GLU A 139 -12.49 2.67 1.62
N GLU A 140 -13.20 1.54 1.69
CA GLU A 140 -12.86 0.45 2.60
C GLU A 140 -11.45 -0.09 2.37
N LEU A 141 -11.05 -0.31 1.11
CA LEU A 141 -9.70 -0.81 0.80
C LEU A 141 -8.60 0.22 1.11
N ASN A 142 -8.84 1.51 0.87
CA ASN A 142 -7.90 2.56 1.23
C ASN A 142 -7.69 2.61 2.75
N ASP A 143 -8.74 2.46 3.54
CA ASP A 143 -8.65 2.48 4.99
C ASP A 143 -7.98 1.21 5.54
N VAL A 144 -8.50 0.04 5.17
CA VAL A 144 -8.08 -1.25 5.74
C VAL A 144 -6.64 -1.58 5.35
N LEU A 145 -6.26 -1.34 4.09
CA LEU A 145 -4.94 -1.76 3.62
C LEU A 145 -3.81 -0.84 4.11
N VAL A 146 -4.10 0.45 4.33
CA VAL A 146 -3.10 1.44 4.71
C VAL A 146 -2.97 1.60 6.23
N ALA A 147 -3.96 1.12 7.01
CA ALA A 147 -4.10 1.21 8.48
C ALA A 147 -2.82 1.31 9.32
#